data_AF-A0A7V1BHM2-F1
#
_entry.id   AF-A0A7V1BHM2-F1
#
_cell.length_a   1.000
_cell.length_b   1.000
_cell.length_c   1.000
_cell.angle_alpha   90.00
_cell.angle_beta   90.00
_cell.angle_gamma   90.00
#
_symmetry.space_group_name_H-M   'P 1'
#
loop_
_entity.id
_entity.type
_entity.pdbx_description
1 polymer ?
#
loop_
_entity_poly.entity_id
_entity_poly.type
_entity_poly.pdbx_seq_one_letter_code
_entity_poly.pdbx_strand_id
1 'polypeptide(L)'
;MGQRQYFTNCVNWPKMCEEYFGSTYAEALDQLIEDGETITLNAFRAELDDESYTDLLDVLNYAQPGDEGLHIEDDYHVAFKREPSTGLIYAIHSAIEYVFATPEEVAQLQENAMKNAFEDAPTALVLVHPGSLCGSARMMIGKMEADSARQDILQEVSDHLGPLIVIDGFLSDELSTEEEDLIREALDKNAASGHLSLRLWGCDAGERPYPTWMPYGGSMEGTIFEGQEEAASAIAPRLADHSILVTGAWATEDLSSGCASSVLVALRDALGGAAEVEHSYNVVYEPDPSLDDGCENEQPAL
;
A
#
# COMPACT_ATOMS: atom_id res chain seq x y z
N MET A 1 -32.49 9.17 6.51
CA MET A 1 -31.92 7.81 6.36
C MET A 1 -33.08 6.89 6.06
N GLY A 2 -33.01 6.12 4.97
CA GLY A 2 -34.05 5.16 4.62
C GLY A 2 -34.07 4.00 5.63
N GLN A 3 -35.18 3.28 5.72
CA GLN A 3 -35.23 2.05 6.52
C GLN A 3 -34.31 1.01 5.87
N ARG A 4 -33.42 0.39 6.65
CA ARG A 4 -32.43 -0.59 6.17
C ARG A 4 -32.97 -2.01 6.27
N GLN A 5 -32.62 -2.86 5.30
CA GLN A 5 -33.05 -4.26 5.23
C GLN A 5 -31.95 -5.23 5.70
N TYR A 6 -32.35 -6.44 6.08
CA TYR A 6 -31.39 -7.50 6.40
C TYR A 6 -30.61 -7.91 5.16
N PHE A 7 -29.28 -7.82 5.24
CA PHE A 7 -28.44 -8.01 4.08
C PHE A 7 -27.61 -9.29 4.17
N THR A 8 -26.82 -9.44 5.24
CA THR A 8 -25.87 -10.53 5.34
C THR A 8 -25.45 -10.82 6.78
N ASN A 9 -24.72 -11.93 6.96
CA ASN A 9 -24.03 -12.25 8.20
C ASN A 9 -22.59 -12.71 7.94
N CYS A 10 -21.76 -12.80 8.97
CA CYS A 10 -20.34 -13.18 8.84
C CYS A 10 -20.13 -14.57 8.19
N VAL A 11 -21.15 -15.44 8.17
CA VAL A 11 -21.11 -16.76 7.50
C VAL A 11 -21.30 -16.64 5.98
N ASN A 12 -22.12 -15.70 5.52
CA ASN A 12 -22.40 -15.46 4.10
C ASN A 12 -21.53 -14.36 3.47
N TRP A 13 -20.75 -13.66 4.29
CA TRP A 13 -19.83 -12.59 3.89
C TRP A 13 -18.82 -13.02 2.81
N PRO A 14 -18.17 -14.22 2.89
CA PRO A 14 -17.12 -14.58 1.92
C PRO A 14 -17.63 -14.80 0.48
N LYS A 15 -18.84 -15.35 0.31
CA LYS A 15 -19.39 -15.61 -1.03
C LYS A 15 -19.77 -14.33 -1.77
N MET A 16 -20.28 -13.35 -1.03
CA MET A 16 -20.62 -12.04 -1.58
C MET A 16 -19.35 -11.25 -1.92
N CYS A 17 -18.32 -11.29 -1.07
CA CYS A 17 -17.07 -10.58 -1.36
C CYS A 17 -16.33 -11.14 -2.58
N GLU A 18 -16.35 -12.46 -2.78
CA GLU A 18 -15.74 -13.08 -3.96
C GLU A 18 -16.50 -12.70 -5.25
N GLU A 19 -17.84 -12.68 -5.22
CA GLU A 19 -18.67 -12.37 -6.39
C GLU A 19 -18.63 -10.88 -6.79
N TYR A 20 -18.59 -9.97 -5.80
CA TYR A 20 -18.66 -8.52 -6.04
C TYR A 20 -17.29 -7.82 -6.07
N PHE A 21 -16.31 -8.30 -5.31
CA PHE A 21 -14.99 -7.64 -5.15
C PHE A 21 -13.80 -8.53 -5.56
N GLY A 22 -14.02 -9.81 -5.89
CA GLY A 22 -12.97 -10.71 -6.35
C GLY A 22 -11.99 -11.17 -5.27
N SER A 23 -12.29 -10.93 -3.98
CA SER A 23 -11.48 -11.36 -2.83
C SER A 23 -12.28 -12.27 -1.92
N THR A 24 -11.63 -13.31 -1.38
CA THR A 24 -12.21 -14.20 -0.37
C THR A 24 -12.13 -13.62 1.05
N TYR A 25 -11.34 -12.57 1.23
CA TYR A 25 -11.20 -11.85 2.50
C TYR A 25 -11.98 -10.54 2.44
N ALA A 26 -12.49 -10.09 3.58
CA ALA A 26 -13.31 -8.90 3.61
C ALA A 26 -12.96 -8.01 4.81
N GLU A 27 -12.15 -7.02 4.51
CA GLU A 27 -11.66 -5.96 5.38
C GLU A 27 -12.83 -5.21 6.06
N ALA A 28 -13.98 -5.10 5.38
CA ALA A 28 -15.20 -4.54 5.96
C ALA A 28 -15.67 -5.26 7.24
N LEU A 29 -15.48 -6.58 7.34
CA LEU A 29 -15.87 -7.32 8.55
C LEU A 29 -14.96 -6.98 9.72
N ASP A 30 -13.65 -6.90 9.49
CA ASP A 30 -12.67 -6.51 10.52
C ASP A 30 -12.97 -5.09 11.01
N GLN A 31 -13.28 -4.17 10.10
CA GLN A 31 -13.68 -2.82 10.46
C GLN A 31 -14.95 -2.81 11.34
N LEU A 32 -15.96 -3.63 11.03
CA LEU A 32 -17.15 -3.76 11.90
C LEU A 32 -16.82 -4.32 13.28
N ILE A 33 -15.84 -5.23 13.38
CA ILE A 33 -15.44 -5.83 14.65
C ILE A 33 -14.71 -4.79 15.51
N GLU A 34 -13.80 -4.03 14.91
CA GLU A 34 -12.90 -3.09 15.58
C GLU A 34 -13.58 -1.76 15.93
N ASP A 35 -14.30 -1.15 14.98
CA ASP A 35 -14.81 0.23 15.10
C ASP A 35 -16.25 0.32 15.62
N GLY A 36 -16.91 -0.83 15.78
CA GLY A 36 -18.31 -0.94 16.15
C GLY A 36 -18.69 -0.33 17.50
N GLU A 37 -19.46 0.76 17.47
CA GLU A 37 -20.00 1.41 18.67
C GLU A 37 -21.28 0.72 19.17
N THR A 38 -21.38 0.52 20.48
CA THR A 38 -22.58 -0.09 21.08
C THR A 38 -23.76 0.88 21.06
N ILE A 39 -24.90 0.43 20.56
CA ILE A 39 -26.17 1.19 20.57
C ILE A 39 -27.26 0.43 21.34
N THR A 40 -28.31 1.15 21.74
CA THR A 40 -29.48 0.54 22.40
C THR A 40 -30.39 -0.15 21.37
N LEU A 41 -31.17 -1.15 21.80
CA LEU A 41 -32.21 -1.76 20.97
C LEU A 41 -33.18 -0.71 20.39
N ASN A 42 -33.56 0.30 21.18
CA ASN A 42 -34.42 1.38 20.69
C ASN A 42 -33.79 2.18 19.54
N ALA A 43 -32.49 2.47 19.62
CA ALA A 43 -31.76 3.16 18.56
C ALA A 43 -31.61 2.27 17.31
N PHE A 44 -31.39 0.96 17.50
CA PHE A 44 -31.34 -0.02 16.42
C PHE A 44 -32.69 -0.14 15.70
N ARG A 45 -33.79 -0.32 16.45
CA ARG A 45 -35.16 -0.39 15.92
C ARG A 45 -35.58 0.85 15.15
N ALA A 46 -35.11 2.02 15.56
CA ALA A 46 -35.46 3.28 14.89
C ALA A 46 -34.94 3.37 13.44
N GLU A 47 -33.95 2.56 13.07
CA GLU A 47 -33.32 2.58 11.74
C GLU A 47 -33.68 1.35 10.88
N LEU A 48 -34.44 0.41 11.45
CA LEU A 48 -34.82 -0.84 10.82
C LEU A 48 -36.31 -0.82 10.44
N ASP A 49 -36.67 -1.35 9.27
CA ASP A 49 -38.09 -1.58 8.97
C ASP A 49 -38.67 -2.73 9.82
N ASP A 50 -40.00 -2.73 9.96
CA ASP A 50 -40.69 -3.71 10.79
C ASP A 50 -40.62 -5.12 10.20
N GLU A 51 -40.56 -5.27 8.87
CA GLU A 51 -40.43 -6.56 8.18
C GLU A 51 -39.07 -7.18 8.49
N SER A 52 -37.98 -6.44 8.28
CA SER A 52 -36.61 -6.87 8.58
C SER A 52 -36.38 -7.20 10.05
N TYR A 53 -37.06 -6.50 10.97
CA TYR A 53 -37.01 -6.87 12.39
C TYR A 53 -37.76 -8.14 12.70
N THR A 54 -38.96 -8.30 12.12
CA THR A 54 -39.75 -9.52 12.27
C THR A 54 -38.95 -10.71 11.76
N ASP A 55 -38.32 -10.57 10.60
CA ASP A 55 -37.44 -11.57 9.99
C ASP A 55 -36.22 -11.87 10.85
N LEU A 56 -35.59 -10.86 11.45
CA LEU A 56 -34.47 -11.07 12.39
C LEU A 56 -34.91 -11.93 13.59
N LEU A 57 -36.05 -11.61 14.19
CA LEU A 57 -36.59 -12.39 15.31
C LEU A 57 -36.88 -13.83 14.89
N ASP A 58 -37.47 -14.04 13.73
CA ASP A 58 -37.78 -15.38 13.21
C ASP A 58 -36.51 -16.19 12.91
N VAL A 59 -35.50 -15.57 12.26
CA VAL A 59 -34.22 -16.20 11.94
C VAL A 59 -33.45 -16.61 13.20
N LEU A 60 -33.52 -15.79 14.24
CA LEU A 60 -32.87 -16.05 15.53
C LEU A 60 -33.74 -16.83 16.52
N ASN A 61 -34.99 -17.17 16.13
CA ASN A 61 -35.95 -17.90 16.93
C ASN A 61 -36.30 -17.21 18.26
N TYR A 62 -36.48 -15.89 18.22
CA TYR A 62 -37.02 -15.08 19.30
C TYR A 62 -38.54 -14.92 19.19
N ALA A 63 -39.20 -14.70 20.33
CA ALA A 63 -40.63 -14.44 20.38
C ALA A 63 -40.97 -13.07 19.80
N GLN A 64 -42.03 -13.01 18.99
CA GLN A 64 -42.55 -11.78 18.43
C GLN A 64 -43.15 -10.88 19.52
N PRO A 65 -43.26 -9.56 19.28
CA PRO A 65 -43.85 -8.65 20.25
C PRO A 65 -45.28 -9.06 20.66
N GLY A 66 -45.46 -9.45 21.92
CA GLY A 66 -46.74 -9.87 22.48
C GLY A 66 -46.97 -11.38 22.55
N ASP A 67 -46.06 -12.19 22.01
CA ASP A 67 -46.08 -13.64 22.14
C ASP A 67 -45.38 -14.13 23.41
N GLU A 68 -45.69 -15.35 23.87
CA GLU A 68 -44.96 -16.00 24.96
C GLU A 68 -43.63 -16.59 24.45
N GLY A 69 -42.50 -16.28 25.12
CA GLY A 69 -41.20 -16.90 24.81
C GLY A 69 -40.02 -16.05 25.27
N LEU A 70 -38.83 -16.34 24.72
CA LEU A 70 -37.63 -15.52 24.92
C LEU A 70 -37.67 -14.35 23.94
N HIS A 71 -37.63 -13.12 24.45
CA HIS A 71 -37.53 -11.92 23.62
C HIS A 71 -36.08 -11.47 23.48
N ILE A 72 -35.75 -10.84 22.36
CA ILE A 72 -34.37 -10.44 22.03
C ILE A 72 -33.81 -9.41 23.03
N GLU A 73 -34.66 -8.55 23.59
CA GLU A 73 -34.28 -7.57 24.62
C GLU A 73 -33.83 -8.18 25.95
N ASP A 74 -34.24 -9.42 26.22
CA ASP A 74 -33.93 -10.14 27.45
C ASP A 74 -32.69 -11.04 27.29
N ASP A 75 -32.12 -11.15 26.09
CA ASP A 75 -30.98 -11.99 25.80
C ASP A 75 -29.66 -11.21 25.89
N TYR A 76 -28.84 -11.55 26.89
CA TYR A 76 -27.54 -10.93 27.12
C TYR A 76 -26.46 -11.36 26.12
N HIS A 77 -26.72 -12.38 25.29
CA HIS A 77 -25.84 -12.76 24.17
C HIS A 77 -26.06 -11.92 22.92
N VAL A 78 -27.01 -10.98 22.97
CA VAL A 78 -27.29 -10.06 21.87
C VAL A 78 -26.71 -8.68 22.17
N ALA A 79 -25.95 -8.15 21.23
CA ALA A 79 -25.50 -6.75 21.25
C ALA A 79 -25.92 -6.05 19.96
N PHE A 80 -26.26 -4.77 20.06
CA PHE A 80 -26.56 -3.94 18.90
C PHE A 80 -25.44 -2.94 18.71
N LYS A 81 -24.99 -2.79 17.47
CA LYS A 81 -23.87 -1.93 17.14
C LYS A 81 -24.16 -1.01 15.96
N ARG A 82 -23.38 0.05 15.87
CA ARG A 82 -23.31 0.98 14.75
C ARG A 82 -21.86 1.17 14.34
N GLU A 83 -21.60 1.09 13.05
CA GLU A 83 -20.32 1.49 12.48
C GLU A 83 -20.31 3.02 12.27
N PRO A 84 -19.35 3.76 12.84
CA PRO A 84 -19.42 5.22 12.92
C PRO A 84 -19.22 5.94 11.58
N SER A 85 -18.45 5.38 10.64
CA SER A 85 -18.10 6.06 9.39
C SER A 85 -19.24 6.05 8.35
N THR A 86 -19.94 4.92 8.24
CA THR A 86 -21.07 4.69 7.32
C THR A 86 -22.42 4.82 8.03
N GLY A 87 -22.45 4.71 9.36
CA GLY A 87 -23.67 4.67 10.14
C GLY A 87 -24.46 3.36 9.99
N LEU A 88 -23.85 2.31 9.45
CA LEU A 88 -24.48 0.99 9.32
C LEU A 88 -24.78 0.40 10.68
N ILE A 89 -25.93 -0.27 10.79
CA ILE A 89 -26.36 -0.93 12.02
C ILE A 89 -26.30 -2.44 11.86
N TYR A 90 -25.95 -3.13 12.95
CA TYR A 90 -25.87 -4.58 12.97
C TYR A 90 -26.14 -5.13 14.37
N ALA A 91 -26.64 -6.36 14.42
CA ALA A 91 -26.81 -7.11 15.66
C ALA A 91 -25.70 -8.18 15.74
N ILE A 92 -25.19 -8.44 16.92
CA ILE A 92 -24.29 -9.56 17.20
C ILE A 92 -25.08 -10.54 18.03
N HIS A 93 -25.23 -11.78 17.55
CA HIS A 93 -25.82 -12.87 18.32
C HIS A 93 -24.90 -14.08 18.25
N SER A 94 -24.42 -14.54 19.42
CA SER A 94 -23.54 -15.70 19.53
C SER A 94 -22.29 -15.65 18.61
N ALA A 95 -21.63 -14.48 18.54
CA ALA A 95 -20.46 -14.20 17.69
C ALA A 95 -20.72 -14.24 16.17
N ILE A 96 -21.99 -14.00 15.78
CA ILE A 96 -22.37 -13.78 14.39
C ILE A 96 -22.93 -12.36 14.27
N GLU A 97 -22.33 -11.56 13.40
CA GLU A 97 -22.78 -10.23 13.01
C GLU A 97 -23.89 -10.37 11.97
N TYR A 98 -25.02 -9.72 12.19
CA TYR A 98 -26.18 -9.63 11.30
C TYR A 98 -26.28 -8.18 10.84
N VAL A 99 -25.84 -7.92 9.61
CA VAL A 99 -25.63 -6.56 9.09
C VAL A 99 -26.83 -6.13 8.26
N PHE A 100 -27.32 -4.92 8.55
CA PHE A 100 -28.49 -4.32 7.91
C PHE A 100 -28.04 -3.13 7.06
N ALA A 101 -27.96 -3.35 5.76
CA ALA A 101 -27.32 -2.47 4.80
C ALA A 101 -27.92 -2.67 3.38
N THR A 102 -27.65 -1.74 2.46
CA THR A 102 -27.80 -2.00 1.02
C THR A 102 -26.50 -2.56 0.43
N PRO A 103 -26.52 -3.19 -0.76
CA PRO A 103 -25.30 -3.58 -1.47
C PRO A 103 -24.29 -2.43 -1.63
N GLU A 104 -24.79 -1.23 -1.93
CA GLU A 104 -23.95 -0.04 -2.11
C GLU A 104 -23.31 0.42 -0.80
N GLU A 105 -24.02 0.35 0.33
CA GLU A 105 -23.46 0.69 1.64
C GLU A 105 -22.37 -0.29 2.06
N VAL A 106 -22.53 -1.59 1.76
CA VAL A 106 -21.47 -2.60 2.00
C VAL A 106 -20.28 -2.38 1.09
N ALA A 107 -20.49 -2.03 -0.18
CA ALA A 107 -19.40 -1.68 -1.09
C ALA A 107 -18.61 -0.47 -0.60
N GLN A 108 -19.28 0.55 -0.07
CA GLN A 108 -18.62 1.72 0.50
C GLN A 108 -17.81 1.36 1.76
N LEU A 109 -18.38 0.53 2.64
CA LEU A 109 -17.67 0.05 3.84
C LEU A 109 -16.42 -0.74 3.46
N GLN A 110 -16.52 -1.62 2.47
CA GLN A 110 -15.39 -2.39 1.94
C GLN A 110 -14.32 -1.49 1.32
N GLU A 111 -14.70 -0.49 0.53
CA GLU A 111 -13.75 0.48 -0.03
C GLU A 111 -13.05 1.28 1.07
N ASN A 112 -13.78 1.70 2.11
CA ASN A 112 -13.20 2.41 3.25
C ASN A 112 -12.24 1.53 4.05
N ALA A 113 -12.62 0.29 4.32
CA ALA A 113 -11.78 -0.67 5.04
C ALA A 113 -10.48 -0.98 4.28
N MET A 114 -10.58 -1.15 2.96
CA MET A 114 -9.40 -1.33 2.10
C MET A 114 -8.51 -0.09 2.12
N LYS A 115 -9.07 1.12 1.99
CA LYS A 115 -8.28 2.36 2.08
C LYS A 115 -7.58 2.51 3.42
N ASN A 116 -8.26 2.24 4.53
CA ASN A 116 -7.66 2.31 5.86
C ASN A 116 -6.54 1.26 6.01
N ALA A 117 -6.72 0.05 5.47
CA ALA A 117 -5.66 -0.96 5.45
C ALA A 117 -4.43 -0.52 4.63
N PHE A 118 -4.63 0.22 3.54
CA PHE A 118 -3.54 0.86 2.78
C PHE A 118 -2.87 2.02 3.54
N GLU A 119 -3.63 2.83 4.29
CA GLU A 119 -3.09 3.93 5.12
C GLU A 119 -2.31 3.41 6.33
N ASP A 120 -2.71 2.26 6.91
CA ASP A 120 -2.03 1.61 8.03
C ASP A 120 -0.87 0.69 7.59
N ALA A 121 -0.84 0.28 6.31
CA ALA A 121 0.26 -0.49 5.75
C ALA A 121 1.52 0.40 5.64
N PRO A 122 2.70 -0.06 6.13
CA PRO A 122 3.93 0.70 5.97
C PRO A 122 4.23 0.91 4.49
N THR A 123 4.53 2.16 4.11
CA THR A 123 4.95 2.50 2.75
C THR A 123 6.14 1.65 2.32
N ALA A 124 6.11 1.14 1.10
CA ALA A 124 7.23 0.48 0.47
C ALA A 124 8.19 1.50 -0.14
N LEU A 125 9.50 1.31 0.05
CA LEU A 125 10.54 2.11 -0.60
C LEU A 125 11.30 1.25 -1.61
N VAL A 126 11.41 1.73 -2.85
CA VAL A 126 12.16 1.10 -3.93
C VAL A 126 13.32 2.00 -4.32
N LEU A 127 14.54 1.61 -3.93
CA LEU A 127 15.78 2.28 -4.31
C LEU A 127 16.28 1.74 -5.65
N VAL A 128 16.38 2.61 -6.65
CA VAL A 128 16.78 2.24 -8.01
C VAL A 128 18.17 2.77 -8.34
N HIS A 129 19.05 1.86 -8.76
CA HIS A 129 20.40 2.10 -9.26
C HIS A 129 21.16 3.13 -8.40
N PRO A 130 21.41 2.84 -7.11
CA PRO A 130 22.06 3.80 -6.20
C PRO A 130 23.45 4.25 -6.71
N GLY A 131 24.14 3.42 -7.49
CA GLY A 131 25.37 3.77 -8.17
C GLY A 131 25.26 4.93 -9.18
N SER A 132 24.09 5.14 -9.78
CA SER A 132 23.87 6.24 -10.74
C SER A 132 24.05 7.63 -10.11
N LEU A 133 23.96 7.73 -8.77
CA LEU A 133 24.24 8.93 -7.98
C LEU A 133 25.74 9.23 -7.83
N CYS A 134 26.61 8.35 -8.32
CA CYS A 134 28.05 8.51 -8.33
C CYS A 134 28.50 9.15 -9.65
N GLY A 135 29.13 8.38 -10.55
CA GLY A 135 29.78 8.86 -11.76
C GLY A 135 28.83 9.58 -12.70
N SER A 136 27.66 9.01 -13.01
CA SER A 136 26.71 9.63 -13.94
C SER A 136 26.11 10.92 -13.40
N ALA A 137 25.63 10.94 -12.15
CA ALA A 137 25.06 12.16 -11.58
C ALA A 137 26.09 13.27 -11.44
N ARG A 138 27.31 12.97 -10.98
CA ARG A 138 28.37 13.97 -10.89
C ARG A 138 28.74 14.57 -12.25
N MET A 139 28.58 13.82 -13.35
CA MET A 139 28.80 14.35 -14.70
C MET A 139 27.65 15.24 -15.18
N MET A 140 26.41 14.93 -14.80
CA MET A 140 25.20 15.61 -15.30
C MET A 140 24.82 16.85 -14.49
N ILE A 141 24.76 16.74 -13.16
CA ILE A 141 24.34 17.81 -12.24
C ILE A 141 25.51 18.38 -11.42
N GLY A 142 26.73 17.92 -11.69
CA GLY A 142 27.91 18.36 -10.98
C GLY A 142 28.11 17.69 -9.62
N LYS A 143 29.34 17.75 -9.13
CA LYS A 143 29.79 16.95 -7.99
C LYS A 143 29.04 17.25 -6.69
N MET A 144 28.86 18.53 -6.37
CA MET A 144 28.27 18.94 -5.09
C MET A 144 26.80 18.54 -5.00
N GLU A 145 26.04 18.75 -6.06
CA GLU A 145 24.62 18.42 -6.11
C GLU A 145 24.40 16.91 -6.08
N ALA A 146 25.14 16.15 -6.88
CA ALA A 146 25.09 14.68 -6.86
C ALA A 146 25.47 14.09 -5.50
N ASP A 147 26.51 14.63 -4.84
CA ASP A 147 26.92 14.16 -3.51
C ASP A 147 25.87 14.52 -2.43
N SER A 148 25.19 15.67 -2.53
CA SER A 148 24.09 16.04 -1.63
C SER A 148 22.88 15.13 -1.82
N ALA A 149 22.42 14.95 -3.06
CA ALA A 149 21.28 14.10 -3.37
C ALA A 149 21.53 12.65 -2.95
N ARG A 150 22.76 12.15 -3.12
CA ARG A 150 23.14 10.83 -2.64
C ARG A 150 23.05 10.70 -1.12
N GLN A 151 23.46 11.72 -0.38
CA GLN A 151 23.32 11.72 1.08
C GLN A 151 21.86 11.72 1.50
N ASP A 152 21.01 12.52 0.85
CA ASP A 152 19.58 12.61 1.17
C ASP A 152 18.86 11.27 0.88
N ILE A 153 19.15 10.63 -0.25
CA ILE A 153 18.61 9.30 -0.59
C ILE A 153 19.09 8.22 0.38
N LEU A 154 20.38 8.20 0.73
CA LEU A 154 20.89 7.20 1.68
C LEU A 154 20.36 7.42 3.09
N GLN A 155 20.10 8.69 3.48
CA GLN A 155 19.44 9.00 4.74
C GLN A 155 17.98 8.52 4.72
N GLU A 156 17.24 8.73 3.63
CA GLU A 156 15.89 8.18 3.44
C GLU A 156 15.89 6.65 3.59
N VAL A 157 16.80 5.95 2.91
CA VAL A 157 16.95 4.49 3.00
C VAL A 157 17.28 4.05 4.45
N SER A 158 18.18 4.77 5.11
CA SER A 158 18.57 4.50 6.49
C SER A 158 17.41 4.71 7.48
N ASP A 159 16.58 5.72 7.27
CA ASP A 159 15.48 6.06 8.19
C ASP A 159 14.22 5.25 7.92
N HIS A 160 14.04 4.74 6.69
CA HIS A 160 12.86 3.99 6.27
C HIS A 160 12.54 2.77 7.16
N LEU A 161 11.27 2.60 7.50
CA LEU A 161 10.73 1.43 8.19
C LEU A 161 9.46 0.94 7.46
N GLY A 162 9.63 -0.12 6.67
CA GLY A 162 8.60 -0.71 5.81
C GLY A 162 9.24 -1.65 4.81
N PRO A 163 8.49 -2.14 3.79
CA PRO A 163 9.10 -2.85 2.69
C PRO A 163 10.24 -2.05 2.05
N LEU A 164 11.40 -2.66 1.83
CA LEU A 164 12.57 -2.02 1.23
C LEU A 164 13.12 -2.90 0.11
N ILE A 165 13.04 -2.39 -1.13
CA ILE A 165 13.55 -3.07 -2.32
C ILE A 165 14.71 -2.25 -2.87
N VAL A 166 15.85 -2.89 -3.09
CA VAL A 166 17.00 -2.29 -3.78
C VAL A 166 17.15 -2.98 -5.14
N ILE A 167 17.13 -2.20 -6.22
CA ILE A 167 17.42 -2.67 -7.57
C ILE A 167 18.77 -2.07 -7.97
N ASP A 168 19.82 -2.88 -7.96
CA ASP A 168 21.15 -2.46 -8.40
C ASP A 168 21.27 -2.50 -9.93
N GLY A 169 22.00 -1.52 -10.46
CA GLY A 169 22.49 -1.48 -11.84
C GLY A 169 24.01 -1.56 -11.91
N PHE A 170 24.57 -1.50 -13.12
CA PHE A 170 26.00 -1.69 -13.35
C PHE A 170 26.90 -0.71 -12.59
N LEU A 171 26.46 0.53 -12.38
CA LEU A 171 27.19 1.56 -11.63
C LEU A 171 27.19 1.35 -10.11
N SER A 172 26.47 0.35 -9.60
CA SER A 172 26.38 0.13 -8.16
C SER A 172 27.70 -0.39 -7.56
N ASP A 173 28.71 -0.68 -8.38
CA ASP A 173 30.08 -0.92 -7.93
C ASP A 173 30.84 0.37 -7.57
N GLU A 174 30.30 1.54 -7.91
CA GLU A 174 30.87 2.85 -7.57
C GLU A 174 30.55 3.31 -6.14
N LEU A 175 29.62 2.63 -5.46
CA LEU A 175 29.31 2.89 -4.06
C LEU A 175 30.52 2.62 -3.17
N SER A 176 30.76 3.51 -2.22
CA SER A 176 31.77 3.29 -1.20
C SER A 176 31.33 2.20 -0.23
N THR A 177 32.29 1.61 0.49
CA THR A 177 32.00 0.59 1.51
C THR A 177 31.05 1.10 2.59
N GLU A 178 31.14 2.38 2.97
CA GLU A 178 30.25 2.98 3.97
C GLU A 178 28.81 3.08 3.46
N GLU A 179 28.62 3.40 2.18
CA GLU A 179 27.29 3.50 1.54
C GLU A 179 26.67 2.12 1.32
N GLU A 180 27.48 1.13 0.93
CA GLU A 180 27.09 -0.28 0.85
C GLU A 180 26.67 -0.85 2.21
N ASP A 181 27.43 -0.55 3.28
CA ASP A 181 27.10 -0.97 4.64
C ASP A 181 25.80 -0.32 5.13
N LEU A 182 25.54 0.97 4.82
CA LEU A 182 24.28 1.65 5.14
C LEU A 182 23.07 0.97 4.49
N ILE A 183 23.16 0.65 3.19
CA ILE A 183 22.07 -0.06 2.48
C ILE A 183 21.85 -1.44 3.11
N ARG A 184 22.92 -2.17 3.43
CA ARG A 184 22.82 -3.49 4.07
C ARG A 184 22.17 -3.39 5.45
N GLU A 185 22.58 -2.44 6.28
CA GLU A 185 22.02 -2.24 7.62
C GLU A 185 20.53 -1.87 7.56
N ALA A 186 20.12 -1.06 6.57
CA ALA A 186 18.70 -0.76 6.35
C ALA A 186 17.89 -2.00 5.96
N LEU A 187 18.42 -2.84 5.06
CA LEU A 187 17.81 -4.12 4.68
C LEU A 187 17.72 -5.10 5.86
N ASP A 188 18.77 -5.18 6.70
CA ASP A 188 18.78 -5.99 7.92
C ASP A 188 17.73 -5.50 8.93
N LYS A 189 17.66 -4.18 9.15
CA LYS A 189 16.70 -3.54 10.06
C LYS A 189 15.25 -3.81 9.65
N ASN A 190 14.93 -3.62 8.37
CA ASN A 190 13.58 -3.82 7.84
C ASN A 190 13.17 -5.30 7.86
N ALA A 191 14.08 -6.21 7.47
CA ALA A 191 13.84 -7.64 7.56
C ALA A 191 13.62 -8.11 9.01
N ALA A 192 14.43 -7.62 9.96
CA ALA A 192 14.29 -7.92 11.38
C ALA A 192 12.95 -7.42 11.97
N SER A 193 12.37 -6.39 11.36
CA SER A 193 11.06 -5.83 11.71
C SER A 193 9.89 -6.55 11.02
N GLY A 194 10.17 -7.61 10.25
CA GLY A 194 9.19 -8.43 9.56
C GLY A 194 8.74 -7.88 8.20
N HIS A 195 9.36 -6.81 7.71
CA HIS A 195 9.04 -6.25 6.41
C HIS A 195 9.74 -7.01 5.27
N LEU A 196 9.16 -6.90 4.07
CA LEU A 196 9.82 -7.39 2.87
C LEU A 196 11.11 -6.60 2.64
N SER A 197 12.23 -7.31 2.49
CA SER A 197 13.52 -6.67 2.19
C SER A 197 14.26 -7.48 1.14
N LEU A 198 14.50 -6.86 -0.02
CA LEU A 198 15.13 -7.51 -1.17
C LEU A 198 16.24 -6.61 -1.75
N ARG A 199 17.30 -7.23 -2.24
CA ARG A 199 18.31 -6.61 -3.11
C ARG A 199 18.48 -7.45 -4.36
N LEU A 200 18.17 -6.84 -5.49
CA LEU A 200 18.02 -7.47 -6.80
C LEU A 200 18.94 -6.78 -7.79
N TRP A 201 19.34 -7.50 -8.83
CA TRP A 201 20.02 -6.93 -9.99
C TRP A 201 19.02 -6.73 -11.12
N GLY A 202 19.00 -5.54 -11.72
CA GLY A 202 18.25 -5.28 -12.95
C GLY A 202 18.91 -4.14 -13.71
N CYS A 203 19.50 -4.43 -14.87
CA CYS A 203 20.25 -3.45 -15.64
C CYS A 203 20.06 -3.63 -17.14
N ASP A 204 19.23 -2.78 -17.73
CA ASP A 204 18.88 -2.79 -19.16
C ASP A 204 20.06 -2.50 -20.11
N ALA A 205 21.21 -2.05 -19.59
CA ALA A 205 22.45 -1.90 -20.33
C ALA A 205 23.08 -3.25 -20.77
N GLY A 206 22.53 -4.38 -20.35
CA GLY A 206 23.01 -5.73 -20.67
C GLY A 206 24.22 -6.18 -19.85
N GLU A 207 24.53 -5.42 -18.79
CA GLU A 207 25.61 -5.72 -17.86
C GLU A 207 25.18 -6.77 -16.82
N ARG A 208 26.15 -7.57 -16.39
CA ARG A 208 25.94 -8.59 -15.36
C ARG A 208 26.37 -8.08 -13.99
N PRO A 209 25.87 -8.67 -12.89
CA PRO A 209 26.36 -8.37 -11.56
C PRO A 209 27.89 -8.41 -11.50
N TYR A 210 28.48 -7.37 -10.92
CA TYR A 210 29.91 -7.35 -10.67
C TYR A 210 30.31 -8.46 -9.68
N PRO A 211 31.56 -8.96 -9.69
CA PRO A 211 31.91 -10.21 -8.99
C PRO A 211 31.66 -10.24 -7.48
N THR A 212 31.65 -9.07 -6.83
CA THR A 212 31.42 -8.91 -5.39
C THR A 212 29.99 -8.53 -5.05
N TRP A 213 29.11 -8.38 -6.04
CA TRP A 213 27.71 -8.08 -5.81
C TRP A 213 27.03 -9.26 -5.12
N MET A 214 26.21 -8.97 -4.11
CA MET A 214 25.49 -9.98 -3.35
C MET A 214 24.00 -9.62 -3.28
N PRO A 215 23.10 -10.57 -3.63
CA PRO A 215 21.69 -10.36 -3.42
C PRO A 215 21.36 -10.37 -1.93
N TYR A 216 20.23 -9.78 -1.57
CA TYR A 216 19.65 -9.80 -0.23
C TYR A 216 18.21 -10.26 -0.34
N GLY A 217 17.76 -11.14 0.57
CA GLY A 217 16.39 -11.67 0.53
C GLY A 217 16.08 -12.39 -0.80
N GLY A 218 16.31 -13.69 -0.87
CA GLY A 218 15.94 -14.46 -2.08
C GLY A 218 14.42 -14.67 -2.19
N SER A 219 13.84 -14.44 -3.37
CA SER A 219 12.50 -14.90 -3.73
C SER A 219 12.54 -16.18 -4.59
N MET A 220 11.38 -16.77 -4.91
CA MET A 220 11.23 -17.90 -5.84
C MET A 220 11.54 -17.56 -7.30
N GLU A 221 11.66 -16.27 -7.67
CA GLU A 221 11.74 -15.79 -9.06
C GLU A 221 13.16 -15.44 -9.51
N GLY A 222 14.14 -15.56 -8.60
CA GLY A 222 15.53 -15.19 -8.85
C GLY A 222 15.85 -13.79 -8.34
N THR A 223 17.14 -13.46 -8.37
CA THR A 223 17.67 -12.19 -7.85
C THR A 223 18.35 -11.36 -8.93
N ILE A 224 18.32 -11.83 -10.18
CA ILE A 224 19.01 -11.22 -11.32
C ILE A 224 18.04 -11.21 -12.50
N PHE A 225 17.78 -10.02 -13.02
CA PHE A 225 16.88 -9.74 -14.13
C PHE A 225 17.63 -9.03 -15.26
N GLU A 226 17.11 -9.09 -16.48
CA GLU A 226 17.75 -8.47 -17.65
C GLU A 226 17.61 -6.93 -17.63
N GLY A 227 16.63 -6.40 -16.90
CA GLY A 227 16.40 -4.96 -16.76
C GLY A 227 15.72 -4.59 -15.44
N GLN A 228 15.79 -3.30 -15.09
CA GLN A 228 15.13 -2.78 -13.89
C GLN A 228 13.60 -2.90 -13.95
N GLU A 229 13.01 -2.79 -15.13
CA GLU A 229 11.56 -2.92 -15.36
C GLU A 229 11.09 -4.36 -15.13
N GLU A 230 11.89 -5.35 -15.55
CA GLU A 230 11.61 -6.76 -15.31
C GLU A 230 11.70 -7.09 -13.82
N ALA A 231 12.74 -6.59 -13.14
CA ALA A 231 12.88 -6.72 -11.70
C ALA A 231 11.68 -6.12 -10.95
N ALA A 232 11.28 -4.91 -11.33
CA ALA A 232 10.12 -4.20 -10.77
C ALA A 232 8.80 -4.96 -11.00
N SER A 233 8.58 -5.46 -12.22
CA SER A 233 7.39 -6.23 -12.58
C SER A 233 7.30 -7.54 -11.80
N ALA A 234 8.43 -8.22 -11.58
CA ALA A 234 8.48 -9.46 -10.82
C ALA A 234 8.11 -9.25 -9.35
N ILE A 235 8.57 -8.14 -8.74
CA ILE A 235 8.27 -7.86 -7.32
C ILE A 235 6.92 -7.20 -7.09
N ALA A 236 6.30 -6.61 -8.12
CA ALA A 236 5.08 -5.83 -8.00
C ALA A 236 3.96 -6.57 -7.23
N PRO A 237 3.63 -7.85 -7.50
CA PRO A 237 2.57 -8.55 -6.77
C PRO A 237 2.79 -8.64 -5.26
N ARG A 238 4.04 -8.52 -4.79
CA ARG A 238 4.40 -8.55 -3.36
C ARG A 238 4.30 -7.19 -2.68
N LEU A 239 4.08 -6.13 -3.46
CA LEU A 239 3.88 -4.76 -3.00
C LEU A 239 2.44 -4.27 -3.22
N ALA A 240 1.54 -5.14 -3.68
CA ALA A 240 0.18 -4.76 -4.09
C ALA A 240 -0.65 -4.09 -2.98
N ASP A 241 -0.36 -4.40 -1.73
CA ASP A 241 -1.06 -3.89 -0.55
C ASP A 241 -0.35 -2.69 0.11
N HIS A 242 0.60 -2.06 -0.58
CA HIS A 242 1.40 -0.95 -0.05
C HIS A 242 1.30 0.29 -0.95
N SER A 243 1.34 1.48 -0.34
CA SER A 243 1.81 2.69 -1.03
C SER A 243 3.30 2.51 -1.36
N ILE A 244 3.75 2.93 -2.54
CA ILE A 244 5.10 2.69 -3.04
C ILE A 244 5.77 4.01 -3.40
N LEU A 245 6.93 4.27 -2.79
CA LEU A 245 7.84 5.35 -3.15
C LEU A 245 9.03 4.78 -3.94
N VAL A 246 9.31 5.37 -5.09
CA VAL A 246 10.48 5.06 -5.93
C VAL A 246 11.50 6.18 -5.80
N THR A 247 12.71 5.84 -5.38
CA THR A 247 13.83 6.78 -5.18
C THR A 247 15.08 6.32 -5.94
N GLY A 248 16.09 7.17 -6.04
CA GLY A 248 17.31 6.90 -6.82
C GLY A 248 17.52 7.86 -7.99
N ALA A 249 18.23 7.40 -9.01
CA ALA A 249 18.45 8.14 -10.25
C ALA A 249 18.30 7.22 -11.46
N TRP A 250 17.64 7.63 -12.54
CA TRP A 250 17.12 8.97 -12.86
C TRP A 250 15.61 9.01 -13.02
N ALA A 251 14.99 10.16 -12.74
CA ALA A 251 13.56 10.43 -12.98
C ALA A 251 13.34 11.54 -14.02
N THR A 252 12.17 11.57 -14.66
CA THR A 252 11.70 12.67 -15.51
C THR A 252 10.25 13.01 -15.18
N GLU A 253 9.86 14.27 -15.37
CA GLU A 253 8.48 14.71 -15.08
C GLU A 253 7.44 14.04 -15.99
N ASP A 254 7.81 13.76 -17.23
CA ASP A 254 6.94 13.13 -18.24
C ASP A 254 6.96 11.59 -18.20
N LEU A 255 7.78 11.02 -17.32
CA LEU A 255 8.01 9.58 -17.15
C LEU A 255 8.50 8.87 -18.43
N SER A 256 9.05 9.61 -19.41
CA SER A 256 9.47 9.05 -20.69
C SER A 256 10.85 8.38 -20.66
N SER A 257 11.70 8.73 -19.69
CA SER A 257 13.03 8.17 -19.52
C SER A 257 13.48 8.18 -18.06
N GLY A 258 14.65 7.59 -17.82
CA GLY A 258 15.30 7.51 -16.51
C GLY A 258 14.97 6.22 -15.76
N CYS A 259 15.98 5.62 -15.13
CA CYS A 259 15.85 4.31 -14.48
C CYS A 259 14.79 4.29 -13.37
N ALA A 260 14.67 5.37 -12.58
CA ALA A 260 13.64 5.47 -11.54
C ALA A 260 12.24 5.65 -12.15
N SER A 261 12.08 6.49 -13.18
CA SER A 261 10.80 6.61 -13.92
C SER A 261 10.37 5.28 -14.53
N SER A 262 11.30 4.57 -15.17
CA SER A 262 11.06 3.25 -15.77
C SER A 262 10.52 2.25 -14.74
N VAL A 263 11.13 2.20 -13.55
CA VAL A 263 10.67 1.33 -12.47
C VAL A 263 9.28 1.75 -11.97
N LEU A 264 9.04 3.05 -11.79
CA LEU A 264 7.72 3.57 -11.39
C LEU A 264 6.64 3.18 -12.41
N VAL A 265 6.90 3.34 -13.70
CA VAL A 265 5.97 2.94 -14.77
C VAL A 265 5.72 1.44 -14.75
N ALA A 266 6.77 0.63 -14.66
CA ALA A 266 6.66 -0.84 -14.61
C ALA A 266 5.81 -1.31 -13.41
N LEU A 267 5.97 -0.70 -12.23
CA LEU A 267 5.16 -0.99 -11.04
C LEU A 267 3.69 -0.63 -11.27
N ARG A 268 3.41 0.56 -11.81
CA ARG A 268 2.03 0.99 -12.12
C ARG A 268 1.36 0.09 -13.15
N ASP A 269 2.08 -0.30 -14.19
CA ASP A 269 1.57 -1.18 -15.24
C ASP A 269 1.26 -2.58 -14.69
N ALA A 270 2.10 -3.10 -13.79
CA ALA A 270 1.92 -4.41 -13.18
C ALA A 270 0.79 -4.45 -12.13
N LEU A 271 0.62 -3.38 -11.35
CA LEU A 271 -0.38 -3.30 -10.27
C LEU A 271 -1.73 -2.74 -10.74
N GLY A 272 -1.77 -1.99 -11.83
CA GLY A 272 -2.96 -1.34 -12.35
C GLY A 272 -3.25 0.04 -11.74
N GLY A 273 -4.27 0.71 -12.27
CA GLY A 273 -4.54 2.14 -12.01
C GLY A 273 -5.03 2.52 -10.61
N ALA A 274 -5.24 1.55 -9.72
CA ALA A 274 -5.59 1.79 -8.32
C ALA A 274 -4.36 1.85 -7.40
N ALA A 275 -3.17 1.49 -7.90
CA ALA A 275 -1.96 1.44 -7.08
C ALA A 275 -1.37 2.83 -6.83
N GLU A 276 -1.06 3.12 -5.58
CA GLU A 276 -0.38 4.34 -5.16
C GLU A 276 1.14 4.16 -5.32
N VAL A 277 1.65 4.51 -6.50
CA VAL A 277 3.08 4.47 -6.81
C VAL A 277 3.54 5.87 -7.20
N GLU A 278 4.46 6.45 -6.45
CA GLU A 278 4.98 7.80 -6.67
C GLU A 278 6.49 7.84 -6.58
N HIS A 279 7.09 8.91 -7.10
CA HIS A 279 8.49 9.19 -6.81
C HIS A 279 8.62 9.71 -5.38
N SER A 280 9.68 9.29 -4.68
CA SER A 280 10.10 9.95 -3.45
C SER A 280 10.43 11.42 -3.71
N TYR A 281 10.25 12.24 -2.67
CA TYR A 281 10.74 13.62 -2.64
C TYR A 281 12.24 13.74 -2.98
N ASN A 282 13.04 12.74 -2.60
CA ASN A 282 14.50 12.76 -2.79
C ASN A 282 14.95 12.17 -4.14
N VAL A 283 14.04 11.74 -5.02
CA VAL A 283 14.42 11.20 -6.34
C VAL A 283 15.20 12.26 -7.13
N VAL A 284 16.21 11.83 -7.89
CA VAL A 284 16.99 12.75 -8.73
C VAL A 284 16.41 12.80 -10.14
N TYR A 285 15.96 13.99 -10.53
CA TYR A 285 15.47 14.26 -11.87
C TYR A 285 16.61 14.54 -12.86
N GLU A 286 16.43 14.12 -14.11
CA GLU A 286 17.30 14.56 -15.20
C GLU A 286 17.19 16.09 -15.39
N PRO A 287 18.30 16.80 -15.66
CA PRO A 287 18.24 18.22 -15.97
C PRO A 287 17.40 18.45 -17.23
N ASP A 288 16.38 19.30 -17.15
CA ASP A 288 15.62 19.70 -18.34
C ASP A 288 16.45 20.73 -19.15
N PRO A 289 16.94 20.38 -20.35
CA PRO A 289 17.72 21.31 -21.17
C PRO A 289 16.90 22.51 -21.67
N SER A 290 15.56 22.48 -21.54
CA SER A 290 14.69 23.60 -21.85
C SER A 290 14.56 24.64 -20.72
N LEU A 291 15.04 24.30 -19.52
CA LEU A 291 15.07 25.17 -18.33
C LEU A 291 16.46 25.72 -18.01
N ASP A 292 17.46 25.53 -18.90
CA ASP A 292 18.78 26.15 -18.79
C ASP A 292 18.67 27.66 -19.08
N ASP A 293 18.17 28.41 -18.09
CA ASP A 293 18.25 29.86 -18.04
C ASP A 293 19.73 30.22 -17.96
N GLY A 294 20.32 30.58 -19.10
CA GLY A 294 21.69 31.02 -19.29
C GLY A 294 22.06 32.30 -18.51
N CYS A 295 21.99 32.25 -17.19
CA CYS A 295 22.45 33.26 -16.28
C CYS A 295 23.90 32.99 -15.92
N GLU A 296 24.83 33.30 -16.83
CA GLU A 296 26.16 33.79 -16.47
C GLU A 296 26.94 34.22 -17.72
N ASN A 297 26.96 35.53 -17.98
CA ASN A 297 28.09 36.26 -18.57
C ASN A 297 27.79 37.77 -18.58
N GLU A 298 27.65 38.39 -17.41
CA GLU A 298 27.99 39.81 -17.31
C GLU A 298 29.52 39.91 -17.26
N GLN A 299 30.13 40.10 -18.43
CA GLN A 299 31.53 40.53 -18.51
C GLN A 299 31.69 41.85 -17.75
N PRO A 300 32.69 41.99 -16.86
CA PRO A 300 32.99 43.29 -16.28
C PRO A 300 33.48 44.21 -17.39
N ALA A 301 32.75 45.31 -17.61
CA ALA A 301 33.18 46.39 -18.50
C ALA A 301 34.54 46.95 -18.01
N LEU A 302 35.51 46.98 -18.92
CA LEU A 302 36.81 47.65 -18.77
C LEU A 302 36.66 49.17 -18.64
#